data_AF-A0A7S2DKT4-F1
#
_entry.id   AF-A0A7S2DKT4-F1
#
_cell.length_a   1.000
_cell.length_b   1.000
_cell.length_c   1.000
_cell.angle_alpha   90.00
_cell.angle_beta   90.00
_cell.angle_gamma   90.00
#
_symmetry.space_group_name_H-M   'P 1'
#
loop_
_entity.id
_entity.type
_entity.pdbx_description
1 polymer ?
#
loop_
_entity_poly.entity_id
_entity_poly.type
_entity_poly.pdbx_seq_one_letter_code
_entity_poly.pdbx_strand_id
1 'polypeptide(L)'
;MPPWSPPAPPRPPPFPHTPAAPPQPPVVPLPLCESKGISCAAGHSCGSCLEPVEGSRCPSESFIAVLPDCSTVAPGSLCEAGGECGTSTVLNNCGPLFAGGAYHDVYRRELCAPIGSSSATVPIAAIVAGSFGGLLAFV
;
A
#
# COMPACT_ATOMS: atom_id res chain seq x y z
N MET A 1 -73.59 2.54 13.18
CA MET A 1 -72.51 2.61 14.18
C MET A 1 -71.20 2.44 13.42
N PRO A 2 -70.30 3.42 13.43
CA PRO A 2 -69.01 3.27 12.75
C PRO A 2 -68.18 2.16 13.44
N PRO A 3 -67.38 1.38 12.68
CA PRO A 3 -66.53 0.35 13.25
C PRO A 3 -65.44 0.96 14.12
N TRP A 4 -65.22 0.37 15.30
CA TRP A 4 -64.14 0.78 16.20
C TRP A 4 -62.78 0.52 15.54
N SER A 5 -61.92 1.54 15.54
CA SER A 5 -60.51 1.40 15.11
C SER A 5 -59.62 1.30 16.34
N PRO A 6 -58.70 0.32 16.41
CA PRO A 6 -57.77 0.21 17.51
C PRO A 6 -56.79 1.39 17.56
N PRO A 7 -56.29 1.74 18.76
CA PRO A 7 -55.28 2.78 18.92
C PRO A 7 -53.97 2.38 18.23
N ALA A 8 -53.29 3.37 17.67
CA ALA A 8 -51.98 3.17 17.05
C ALA A 8 -50.95 2.68 18.09
N PRO A 9 -50.01 1.80 17.71
CA PRO A 9 -48.95 1.35 18.61
C PRO A 9 -48.04 2.52 19.01
N PRO A 10 -47.38 2.43 20.18
CA PRO A 10 -46.42 3.43 20.61
C PRO A 10 -45.26 3.55 19.63
N ARG A 11 -44.77 4.78 19.44
CA ARG A 11 -43.61 5.06 18.58
C ARG A 11 -42.38 4.33 19.14
N PRO A 12 -41.54 3.69 18.30
CA PRO A 12 -40.25 3.16 18.74
C PRO A 12 -39.39 4.24 19.40
N PRO A 13 -38.53 3.87 20.37
CA PRO A 13 -37.58 4.81 20.94
C PRO A 13 -36.64 5.35 19.85
N PRO A 14 -36.11 6.58 20.00
CA PRO A 14 -35.09 7.11 19.11
C PRO A 14 -33.86 6.18 19.11
N PHE A 15 -33.26 5.96 17.95
CA PHE A 15 -31.98 5.26 17.88
C PHE A 15 -30.94 6.04 18.70
N PRO A 16 -30.07 5.37 19.48
CA PRO A 16 -28.92 6.02 20.10
C PRO A 16 -28.08 6.72 19.04
N HIS A 17 -27.79 8.00 19.22
CA HIS A 17 -26.88 8.72 18.34
C HIS A 17 -25.49 8.08 18.49
N THR A 18 -24.95 7.55 17.40
CA THR A 18 -23.55 7.14 17.35
C THR A 18 -22.67 8.38 17.55
N PRO A 19 -21.69 8.35 18.47
CA PRO A 19 -20.70 9.40 18.58
C PRO A 19 -20.00 9.62 17.23
N ALA A 20 -19.73 10.87 16.87
CA ALA A 20 -18.92 11.17 15.69
C ALA A 20 -17.56 10.48 15.80
N ALA A 21 -17.10 9.86 14.72
CA ALA A 21 -15.76 9.28 14.66
C ALA A 21 -14.71 10.36 14.98
N PRO A 22 -13.61 10.01 15.69
CA PRO A 22 -12.51 10.94 15.92
C PRO A 22 -12.01 11.55 14.60
N PRO A 23 -11.54 12.81 14.61
CA PRO A 23 -10.95 13.41 13.41
C PRO A 23 -9.79 12.55 12.93
N GLN A 24 -9.85 12.14 11.66
CA GLN A 24 -8.82 11.30 11.06
C GLN A 24 -7.49 12.09 11.02
N PRO A 25 -6.33 11.47 11.32
CA PRO A 25 -5.05 12.15 11.22
C PRO A 25 -4.83 12.69 9.80
N PRO A 26 -4.12 13.81 9.64
CA PRO A 26 -3.79 14.33 8.31
C PRO A 26 -3.01 13.28 7.52
N VAL A 27 -3.54 12.91 6.35
CA VAL A 27 -2.92 11.95 5.45
C VAL A 27 -1.70 12.63 4.83
N VAL A 28 -0.50 12.28 5.30
CA VAL A 28 0.76 12.74 4.69
C VAL A 28 1.07 11.85 3.49
N PRO A 29 1.24 12.40 2.28
CA PRO A 29 1.63 11.62 1.11
C PRO A 29 2.99 10.94 1.32
N LEU A 30 3.09 9.64 0.99
CA LEU A 30 4.37 8.93 1.01
C LEU A 30 5.30 9.46 -0.10
N PRO A 31 6.62 9.48 0.13
CA PRO A 31 7.59 9.82 -0.90
C PRO A 31 7.63 8.74 -2.00
N LEU A 32 8.09 9.11 -3.19
CA LEU A 32 8.31 8.16 -4.29
C LEU A 32 9.57 7.32 -4.03
N CYS A 33 9.52 6.03 -4.33
CA CYS A 33 10.66 5.13 -4.11
C CYS A 33 11.89 5.51 -4.95
N GLU A 34 11.66 5.96 -6.19
CA GLU A 34 12.73 6.41 -7.08
C GLU A 34 13.54 7.58 -6.49
N SER A 35 12.87 8.51 -5.78
CA SER A 35 13.55 9.62 -5.11
C SER A 35 14.50 9.18 -3.98
N LYS A 36 14.32 7.96 -3.47
CA LYS A 36 15.21 7.31 -2.50
C LYS A 36 16.23 6.37 -3.13
N GLY A 37 16.25 6.24 -4.46
CA GLY A 37 17.07 5.26 -5.17
C GLY A 37 16.60 3.81 -5.01
N ILE A 38 15.35 3.61 -4.59
CA ILE A 38 14.74 2.29 -4.40
C ILE A 38 14.06 1.87 -5.70
N SER A 39 14.42 0.69 -6.20
CA SER A 39 13.80 0.10 -7.39
C SER A 39 12.79 -0.98 -6.99
N CYS A 40 11.50 -0.68 -7.15
CA CYS A 40 10.42 -1.63 -6.89
C CYS A 40 10.34 -2.66 -8.02
N ALA A 41 10.89 -3.87 -7.81
CA ALA A 41 10.79 -4.94 -8.79
C ALA A 41 9.39 -5.58 -8.82
N ALA A 42 8.67 -5.53 -7.69
CA ALA A 42 7.33 -6.08 -7.53
C ALA A 42 6.46 -5.18 -6.63
N GLY A 43 5.21 -5.59 -6.39
CA GLY A 43 4.29 -4.94 -5.45
C GLY A 43 3.32 -3.93 -6.07
N HIS A 44 3.55 -3.51 -7.32
CA HIS A 44 2.76 -2.46 -7.97
C HIS A 44 1.26 -2.79 -8.03
N SER A 45 0.91 -4.05 -8.30
CA SER A 45 -0.49 -4.52 -8.33
C SER A 45 -1.18 -4.48 -6.97
N CYS A 46 -0.43 -4.39 -5.89
CA CYS A 46 -0.90 -4.25 -4.51
C CYS A 46 -0.65 -2.84 -3.94
N GLY A 47 -0.30 -1.86 -4.79
CA GLY A 47 -0.01 -0.48 -4.36
C GLY A 47 1.17 -0.37 -3.38
N SER A 48 2.11 -1.32 -3.44
CA SER A 48 3.25 -1.39 -2.54
C SER A 48 4.54 -1.47 -3.33
N CYS A 49 5.65 -1.01 -2.75
CA CYS A 49 6.96 -1.22 -3.32
C CYS A 49 7.59 -2.44 -2.66
N LEU A 50 7.86 -3.49 -3.43
CA LEU A 50 8.61 -4.66 -2.98
C LEU A 50 9.97 -4.66 -3.67
N GLU A 51 11.02 -4.51 -2.87
CA GLU A 51 12.40 -4.55 -3.30
C GLU A 51 13.00 -5.94 -3.02
N PRO A 52 13.60 -6.61 -4.00
CA PRO A 52 14.32 -7.86 -3.78
C PRO A 52 15.44 -7.67 -2.75
N VAL A 53 15.52 -8.56 -1.76
CA VAL A 53 16.65 -8.54 -0.83
C VAL A 53 17.93 -8.97 -1.56
N GLU A 54 19.03 -8.25 -1.35
CA GLU A 54 20.33 -8.70 -1.85
C GLU A 54 20.73 -10.01 -1.18
N GLY A 55 21.30 -10.97 -1.92
CA GLY A 55 21.66 -12.28 -1.36
C GLY A 55 22.57 -12.22 -0.11
N SER A 56 23.43 -11.21 -0.02
CA SER A 56 24.29 -10.95 1.15
C SER A 56 23.55 -10.47 2.40
N ARG A 57 22.30 -10.00 2.23
CA ARG A 57 21.40 -9.47 3.27
C ARG A 57 20.27 -10.44 3.62
N CYS A 58 20.32 -11.66 3.08
CA CYS A 58 19.36 -12.69 3.44
C CYS A 58 19.45 -13.01 4.95
N PRO A 59 18.30 -13.09 5.63
CA PRO A 59 18.27 -13.52 7.02
C PRO A 59 18.56 -15.03 7.13
N SER A 60 18.67 -15.54 8.35
CA SER A 60 18.85 -16.99 8.57
C SER A 60 17.64 -17.79 8.09
N GLU A 61 17.87 -19.00 7.60
CA GLU A 61 16.82 -19.95 7.16
C GLU A 61 15.66 -20.08 8.15
N SER A 62 15.95 -20.15 9.45
CA SER A 62 14.93 -20.23 10.51
C SER A 62 14.02 -19.01 10.60
N PHE A 63 14.51 -17.84 10.19
CA PHE A 63 13.74 -16.61 10.12
C PHE A 63 12.94 -16.52 8.82
N ILE A 64 13.52 -16.99 7.71
CA ILE A 64 12.82 -17.06 6.42
C ILE A 64 11.59 -17.96 6.53
N ALA A 65 11.72 -19.12 7.17
CA ALA A 65 10.64 -20.09 7.35
C ALA A 65 9.38 -19.56 8.10
N VAL A 66 9.47 -18.39 8.73
CA VAL A 66 8.35 -17.74 9.43
C VAL A 66 7.95 -16.40 8.82
N LEU A 67 8.52 -16.04 7.66
CA LEU A 67 8.15 -14.82 6.97
C LEU A 67 6.71 -14.90 6.46
N PRO A 68 5.94 -13.79 6.52
CA PRO A 68 4.61 -13.75 5.94
C PRO A 68 4.67 -13.53 4.43
N ASP A 69 3.53 -13.72 3.76
CA ASP A 69 3.35 -13.36 2.35
C ASP A 69 3.49 -11.84 2.13
N CYS A 70 4.07 -11.43 0.99
CA CYS A 70 4.36 -10.03 0.69
C CYS A 70 3.11 -9.14 0.53
N SER A 71 1.92 -9.74 0.40
CA SER A 71 0.65 -9.02 0.36
C SER A 71 0.19 -8.48 1.73
N THR A 72 0.72 -9.02 2.84
CA THR A 72 0.22 -8.73 4.19
C THR A 72 1.21 -7.99 5.08
N VAL A 73 2.49 -7.97 4.73
CA VAL A 73 3.55 -7.42 5.59
C VAL A 73 3.48 -5.91 5.71
N ALA A 74 3.81 -5.37 6.87
CA ALA A 74 3.92 -3.92 7.04
C ALA A 74 5.11 -3.34 6.24
N PRO A 75 5.05 -2.08 5.81
CA PRO A 75 6.21 -1.40 5.26
C PRO A 75 7.41 -1.42 6.23
N GLY A 76 8.60 -1.69 5.70
CA GLY A 76 9.85 -1.90 6.42
C GLY A 76 10.18 -3.37 6.70
N SER A 77 9.20 -4.27 6.62
CA SER A 77 9.35 -5.69 6.93
C SER A 77 9.78 -6.53 5.72
N LEU A 78 10.33 -7.70 6.02
CA LEU A 78 10.62 -8.75 5.04
C LEU A 78 9.41 -9.67 4.84
N CYS A 79 9.35 -10.28 3.67
CA CYS A 79 8.34 -11.26 3.29
C CYS A 79 8.94 -12.32 2.36
N GLU A 80 8.34 -13.50 2.36
CA GLU A 80 8.61 -14.54 1.38
C GLU A 80 7.58 -14.43 0.26
N ALA A 81 8.05 -14.44 -0.98
CA ALA A 81 7.22 -14.36 -2.17
C ALA A 81 6.76 -15.75 -2.62
N GLY A 82 5.47 -15.84 -2.94
CA GLY A 82 4.83 -16.99 -3.57
C GLY A 82 4.22 -16.68 -4.95
N GLY A 83 4.42 -15.46 -5.47
CA GLY A 83 3.89 -14.99 -6.77
C GLY A 83 2.79 -13.94 -6.66
N GLU A 84 2.38 -13.61 -5.44
CA GLU A 84 1.46 -12.55 -5.10
C GLU A 84 2.03 -11.17 -5.44
N CYS A 85 1.16 -10.18 -5.71
CA CYS A 85 1.58 -8.81 -5.95
C CYS A 85 2.64 -8.63 -7.06
N GLY A 86 2.75 -9.60 -7.98
CA GLY A 86 3.75 -9.60 -9.06
C GLY A 86 5.16 -9.97 -8.61
N THR A 87 5.34 -10.57 -7.44
CA THR A 87 6.63 -11.11 -7.01
C THR A 87 7.04 -12.28 -7.90
N SER A 88 8.35 -12.44 -8.12
CA SER A 88 8.89 -13.63 -8.78
C SER A 88 8.80 -14.85 -7.87
N THR A 89 8.54 -16.02 -8.47
CA THR A 89 8.56 -17.35 -7.82
C THR A 89 9.84 -18.14 -8.11
N VAL A 90 10.82 -17.48 -8.72
CA VAL A 90 12.08 -18.08 -9.19
C VAL A 90 13.28 -17.15 -8.97
N LEU A 91 13.13 -16.11 -8.15
CA LEU A 91 14.19 -15.15 -7.86
C LEU A 91 15.35 -15.82 -7.12
N ASN A 92 15.05 -16.71 -6.18
CA ASN A 92 15.97 -17.54 -5.39
C ASN A 92 17.15 -16.73 -4.82
N ASN A 93 16.90 -15.48 -4.45
CA ASN A 93 17.92 -14.56 -3.94
C ASN A 93 18.43 -14.97 -2.57
N CYS A 94 17.63 -15.71 -1.80
CA CYS A 94 18.04 -16.32 -0.55
C CYS A 94 18.12 -17.83 -0.73
N GLY A 95 19.29 -18.28 -1.18
CA GLY A 95 19.59 -19.70 -1.36
C GLY A 95 20.15 -20.37 -0.10
N PRO A 96 20.27 -21.70 -0.13
CA PRO A 96 20.54 -22.46 1.07
C PRO A 96 21.97 -22.29 1.55
N LEU A 97 22.12 -22.04 2.85
CA LEU A 97 23.43 -21.93 3.52
C LEU A 97 24.15 -23.28 3.66
N PHE A 98 23.46 -24.40 3.40
CA PHE A 98 23.98 -25.76 3.50
C PHE A 98 23.44 -26.65 2.38
N ALA A 99 24.17 -27.73 2.06
CA ALA A 99 23.74 -28.70 1.06
C ALA A 99 22.38 -29.33 1.44
N GLY A 100 21.36 -29.12 0.59
CA GLY A 100 20.00 -29.63 0.78
C GLY A 100 19.01 -28.65 1.42
N GLY A 101 19.39 -27.40 1.68
CA GLY A 101 18.44 -26.36 2.07
C GLY A 101 17.53 -25.90 0.93
N ALA A 102 16.51 -25.10 1.26
CA ALA A 102 15.58 -24.53 0.30
C ALA A 102 16.11 -23.23 -0.31
N TYR A 103 15.56 -22.86 -1.46
CA TYR A 103 15.73 -21.52 -2.01
C TYR A 103 14.47 -20.71 -1.73
N HIS A 104 14.66 -19.43 -1.45
CA HIS A 104 13.61 -18.52 -1.05
C HIS A 104 13.69 -17.22 -1.86
N ASP A 105 12.50 -16.70 -2.14
CA ASP A 105 12.27 -15.44 -2.85
C ASP A 105 11.95 -14.35 -1.82
N VAL A 106 12.95 -13.63 -1.30
CA VAL A 106 12.73 -12.70 -0.18
C VAL A 106 12.69 -11.25 -0.67
N TYR A 107 11.64 -10.52 -0.29
CA TYR A 107 11.48 -9.09 -0.59
C TYR A 107 11.37 -8.27 0.69
N ARG A 108 11.71 -7.00 0.59
CA ARG A 108 11.43 -5.98 1.60
C ARG A 108 10.33 -5.06 1.11
N ARG A 109 9.32 -4.81 1.93
CA ARG A 109 8.30 -3.80 1.63
C ARG A 109 8.81 -2.43 1.99
N GLU A 110 8.76 -1.47 1.09
CA GLU A 110 9.30 -0.13 1.33
C GLU A 110 8.23 0.87 1.77
N LEU A 111 8.64 1.82 2.61
CA LEU A 111 7.84 2.98 3.06
C LEU A 111 7.87 4.10 2.01
N CYS A 112 7.48 3.76 0.78
CA CYS A 112 7.40 4.68 -0.34
C CYS A 112 6.40 4.17 -1.39
N ALA A 113 5.91 5.09 -2.23
CA ALA A 113 5.00 4.76 -3.33
C ALA A 113 5.79 4.35 -4.59
N PRO A 114 5.41 3.25 -5.28
CA PRO A 114 5.95 2.94 -6.60
C PRO A 114 5.65 4.04 -7.62
N ILE A 115 6.48 4.17 -8.65
CA ILE A 115 6.15 4.96 -9.84
C ILE A 115 4.85 4.44 -10.47
N GLY A 116 3.92 5.35 -10.79
CA GLY A 116 2.59 5.00 -11.30
C GLY A 116 1.55 4.63 -10.23
N SER A 117 1.96 4.41 -8.98
CA SER A 117 1.05 4.51 -7.84
C SER A 117 0.92 5.99 -7.54
N SER A 118 0.08 6.69 -8.30
CA SER A 118 -0.21 8.09 -8.06
C SER A 118 -0.51 8.25 -6.57
N SER A 119 0.49 8.75 -5.83
CA SER A 119 0.30 9.38 -4.54
C SER A 119 -0.93 10.24 -4.75
N ALA A 120 -1.99 9.96 -4.00
CA ALA A 120 -3.27 10.65 -4.14
C ALA A 120 -2.99 12.15 -3.92
N THR A 121 -2.59 12.78 -5.01
CA THR A 121 -2.27 14.19 -5.09
C THR A 121 -3.64 14.79 -5.10
N VAL A 122 -4.10 15.18 -3.91
CA VAL A 122 -5.13 16.20 -3.84
C VAL A 122 -4.59 17.34 -4.69
N PRO A 123 -5.27 17.71 -5.79
CA PRO A 123 -4.71 18.68 -6.73
C PRO A 123 -4.50 20.00 -5.99
N ILE A 124 -3.25 20.40 -5.81
CA ILE A 124 -2.89 21.81 -5.59
C ILE A 124 -2.97 22.50 -6.97
N ALA A 125 -4.14 22.45 -7.60
CA ALA A 125 -4.44 23.16 -8.84
C ALA A 125 -5.69 24.04 -8.67
N ALA A 126 -5.96 24.46 -7.44
CA ALA A 126 -6.84 25.59 -7.13
C ALA A 126 -6.05 26.89 -6.91
N ILE A 127 -4.83 27.00 -7.44
CA ILE A 127 -4.06 28.25 -7.41
C ILE A 127 -3.83 28.72 -8.86
N VAL A 128 -4.81 29.51 -9.30
CA VAL A 128 -4.70 30.66 -10.21
C VAL A 128 -4.55 30.36 -11.71
N ALA A 129 -5.66 30.63 -12.40
CA ALA A 129 -5.73 30.91 -13.83
C ALA A 129 -4.71 31.97 -14.26
N GLY A 130 -3.98 31.71 -15.34
CA GLY A 130 -3.03 32.68 -15.90
C GLY A 130 -2.47 32.22 -17.25
N SER A 131 -3.30 32.29 -18.28
CA SER A 131 -2.90 32.18 -19.68
C SER A 131 -1.97 33.31 -20.07
N PHE A 132 -0.73 33.02 -20.49
CA PHE A 132 0.03 33.91 -21.37
C PHE A 132 0.85 33.07 -22.36
N GLY A 133 0.33 32.95 -23.57
CA GLY A 133 1.14 32.62 -24.75
C GLY A 133 2.11 33.77 -25.03
N GLY A 134 3.32 33.44 -25.49
CA GLY A 134 4.34 34.43 -25.79
C GLY A 134 5.55 33.84 -26.49
N LEU A 135 5.49 33.88 -27.83
CA LEU A 135 6.55 33.70 -28.80
C LEU A 135 7.83 34.50 -28.42
N LEU A 136 9.02 33.89 -28.47
CA LEU A 136 10.28 34.63 -28.57
C LEU A 136 11.18 34.03 -29.65
N ALA A 137 11.45 34.88 -30.64
CA ALA A 137 12.42 34.72 -31.71
C ALA A 137 13.85 34.87 -31.17
N PHE A 138 14.79 34.11 -31.75
CA PHE A 138 16.22 34.35 -31.61
C PHE A 138 16.70 35.17 -32.80
N VAL A 139 17.43 36.25 -32.48
CA VAL A 139 18.12 37.16 -33.41
C VAL A 139 19.38 36.50 -33.96
#